data_AF-A0ABD7KDA6-F1
#
_entry.id   AF-A0ABD7KDA6-F1
#
_cell.length_a   1.000
_cell.length_b   1.000
_cell.length_c   1.000
_cell.angle_alpha   90.00
_cell.angle_beta   90.00
_cell.angle_gamma   90.00
#
_symmetry.space_group_name_H-M   'P 1'
#
loop_
_entity.id
_entity.type
_entity.pdbx_description
1 polymer ?
#
loop_
_entity_poly.entity_id
_entity_poly.type
_entity_poly.pdbx_seq_one_letter_code
_entity_poly.pdbx_strand_id
1 'polypeptide(L)'
;MNAFKYFLLLLLTLISVESFAGCTNNIATQNFNLNFNTITAQRDVAPGTVVAAQSGIYNVNFSCTDSSNTYQEAMNGTSLGNNLYDIGVSGYGIRVSENDSGGGFHHYFPMAFALGTYSASYMYKVELVRTSDPAASGSLRSGQIANVSISNQFFIATWNITGGSITTLACSLSSGSLSFPIGNIPATSFGSTVGTTPVNTQVSQTLGLTCNPGANINISLSGQQNPDVANTSVLALSGQGGPGVAQGVGVQILYGGTPLNLNNTVFLQQSGGGLASFPIVARYYQTKSVVLPGTANTTATLNITYQ
;
A
#
# COMPACT_ATOMS: atom_id res chain seq x y z
N MET A 1 44.63 -67.06 -22.59
CA MET A 1 43.62 -66.72 -21.56
C MET A 1 43.95 -65.46 -20.75
N ASN A 2 45.22 -65.03 -20.64
CA ASN A 2 45.58 -63.82 -19.87
C ASN A 2 45.35 -62.49 -20.61
N ALA A 3 45.47 -62.45 -21.95
CA ALA A 3 45.26 -61.22 -22.73
C ALA A 3 43.82 -60.67 -22.65
N PHE A 4 42.82 -61.55 -22.60
CA PHE A 4 41.41 -61.15 -22.46
C PHE A 4 41.12 -60.53 -21.08
N LYS A 5 41.79 -60.99 -20.03
CA LYS A 5 41.68 -60.40 -18.68
C LYS A 5 42.27 -58.99 -18.62
N TYR A 6 43.42 -58.76 -19.26
CA TYR A 6 44.03 -57.43 -19.34
C TYR A 6 43.21 -56.47 -20.19
N PHE A 7 42.62 -56.93 -21.29
CA PHE A 7 41.73 -56.14 -22.13
C PHE A 7 40.44 -55.74 -21.40
N LEU A 8 39.85 -56.66 -20.63
CA LEU A 8 38.65 -56.38 -19.83
C LEU A 8 38.94 -55.39 -18.69
N LEU A 9 40.11 -55.48 -18.04
CA LEU A 9 40.53 -54.52 -17.01
C LEU A 9 40.71 -53.11 -17.60
N LEU A 10 41.28 -53.00 -18.80
CA LEU A 10 41.49 -51.72 -19.49
C LEU A 10 40.14 -51.07 -19.87
N LEU A 11 39.16 -51.86 -20.31
CA LEU A 11 37.81 -51.37 -20.61
C LEU A 11 37.09 -50.87 -19.35
N LEU A 12 37.23 -51.56 -18.21
CA LEU A 12 36.59 -51.16 -16.95
C LEU A 12 37.16 -49.85 -16.39
N THR A 13 38.43 -49.52 -16.65
CA THR A 13 39.02 -48.23 -16.26
C THR A 13 38.65 -47.06 -17.18
N LEU A 14 38.23 -47.34 -18.42
CA LEU A 14 37.81 -46.32 -19.39
C LEU A 14 36.33 -45.92 -19.27
N ILE A 15 35.54 -46.67 -18.49
CA ILE A 15 34.12 -46.41 -18.20
C ILE A 15 33.97 -45.87 -16.76
N SER A 16 35.01 -45.29 -16.17
CA SER A 16 34.87 -44.53 -14.94
C SER A 16 34.05 -43.27 -15.26
N VAL A 17 32.74 -43.39 -15.17
CA VAL A 17 31.82 -42.26 -15.11
C VAL A 17 32.27 -41.36 -13.97
N GLU A 18 32.41 -40.07 -14.25
CA GLU A 18 32.72 -39.07 -13.23
C GLU A 18 31.71 -39.21 -12.08
N SER A 19 32.19 -39.59 -10.89
CA SER A 19 31.35 -39.47 -9.70
C SER A 19 31.26 -37.98 -9.41
N PHE A 20 30.12 -37.36 -9.74
CA PHE A 20 29.83 -36.04 -9.21
C PHE A 20 29.96 -36.12 -7.69
N ALA A 21 30.86 -35.28 -7.17
CA ALA A 21 31.02 -34.94 -5.78
C ALA A 21 29.67 -34.43 -5.22
N GLY A 22 28.77 -35.35 -4.91
CA GLY A 22 27.38 -35.02 -4.58
C GLY A 22 27.28 -34.54 -3.14
N CYS A 23 26.64 -33.40 -2.93
CA CYS A 23 26.18 -33.03 -1.60
C CYS A 23 25.08 -34.00 -1.15
N THR A 24 25.01 -34.25 0.15
CA THR A 24 23.92 -35.01 0.78
C THR A 24 23.18 -34.10 1.73
N ASN A 25 21.84 -34.04 1.61
CA ASN A 25 21.01 -33.42 2.63
C ASN A 25 20.88 -34.39 3.80
N ASN A 26 21.38 -33.99 4.98
CA ASN A 26 21.38 -34.85 6.17
C ASN A 26 20.03 -34.79 6.92
N ILE A 27 19.12 -33.93 6.47
CA ILE A 27 17.77 -33.79 7.02
C ILE A 27 16.73 -33.86 5.89
N ALA A 28 15.49 -34.19 6.24
CA ALA A 28 14.41 -34.12 5.28
C ALA A 28 14.19 -32.68 4.80
N THR A 29 13.89 -32.49 3.51
CA THR A 29 13.50 -31.19 2.97
C THR A 29 12.30 -30.66 3.74
N GLN A 30 12.41 -29.43 4.24
CA GLN A 30 11.36 -28.77 5.00
C GLN A 30 10.38 -28.07 4.06
N ASN A 31 9.08 -28.19 4.36
CA ASN A 31 8.03 -27.53 3.59
C ASN A 31 7.17 -26.68 4.53
N PHE A 32 7.22 -25.36 4.32
CA PHE A 32 6.47 -24.38 5.07
C PHE A 32 5.25 -23.94 4.27
N ASN A 33 4.07 -24.28 4.77
CA ASN A 33 2.79 -23.89 4.20
C ASN A 33 2.27 -22.65 4.92
N LEU A 34 2.27 -21.52 4.21
CA LEU A 34 1.87 -20.21 4.72
C LEU A 34 0.43 -19.92 4.31
N ASN A 35 -0.45 -19.82 5.29
CA ASN A 35 -1.82 -19.36 5.09
C ASN A 35 -2.03 -18.03 5.82
N PHE A 36 -2.23 -16.97 5.05
CA PHE A 36 -2.39 -15.61 5.58
C PHE A 36 -3.82 -15.26 5.98
N ASN A 37 -4.79 -16.15 5.77
CA ASN A 37 -6.22 -15.89 5.94
C ASN A 37 -6.63 -14.59 5.21
N THR A 38 -7.70 -13.93 5.66
CA THR A 38 -8.10 -12.63 5.15
C THR A 38 -7.35 -11.53 5.89
N ILE A 39 -6.60 -10.72 5.14
CA ILE A 39 -5.93 -9.51 5.61
C ILE A 39 -6.80 -8.31 5.26
N THR A 40 -6.96 -7.38 6.18
CA THR A 40 -7.62 -6.09 5.93
C THR A 40 -6.60 -4.96 6.02
N ALA A 41 -6.67 -4.01 5.09
CA ALA A 41 -5.81 -2.82 5.10
C ALA A 41 -6.60 -1.62 4.57
N GLN A 42 -6.37 -0.43 5.14
CA GLN A 42 -6.92 0.81 4.57
C GLN A 42 -6.30 1.07 3.21
N ARG A 43 -7.08 1.58 2.24
CA ARG A 43 -6.60 1.80 0.86
C ARG A 43 -5.36 2.67 0.77
N ASP A 44 -5.31 3.72 1.57
CA ASP A 44 -4.25 4.72 1.49
C ASP A 44 -3.18 4.49 2.58
N VAL A 45 -3.09 3.26 3.10
CA VAL A 45 -1.96 2.84 3.95
C VAL A 45 -0.65 3.09 3.20
N ALA A 46 0.35 3.61 3.92
CA ALA A 46 1.58 4.07 3.31
C ALA A 46 2.38 2.91 2.65
N PRO A 47 2.99 3.14 1.47
CA PRO A 47 3.96 2.20 0.90
C PRO A 47 5.06 1.84 1.89
N GLY A 48 5.47 0.56 1.90
CA GLY A 48 6.44 0.01 2.85
C GLY A 48 5.82 -0.53 4.14
N THR A 49 4.52 -0.29 4.39
CA THR A 49 3.83 -0.86 5.55
C THR A 49 3.68 -2.38 5.39
N VAL A 50 4.14 -3.13 6.41
CA VAL A 50 3.90 -4.58 6.51
C VAL A 50 2.46 -4.78 6.98
N VAL A 51 1.63 -5.40 6.15
CA VAL A 51 0.20 -5.64 6.44
C VAL A 51 -0.04 -7.03 7.03
N ALA A 52 0.88 -7.97 6.82
CA ALA A 52 0.89 -9.25 7.49
C ALA A 52 2.31 -9.86 7.47
N ALA A 53 2.61 -10.69 8.46
CA ALA A 53 3.87 -11.42 8.51
C ALA A 53 3.68 -12.81 9.12
N GLN A 54 4.48 -13.77 8.68
CA GLN A 54 4.65 -15.08 9.30
C GLN A 54 6.13 -15.40 9.42
N SER A 55 6.51 -16.06 10.51
CA SER A 55 7.88 -16.47 10.77
C SER A 55 7.93 -17.90 11.27
N GLY A 56 9.09 -18.51 11.13
CA GLY A 56 9.35 -19.85 11.61
C GLY A 56 10.84 -20.17 11.55
N ILE A 57 11.22 -21.32 12.09
CA ILE A 57 12.60 -21.79 12.07
C ILE A 57 12.76 -22.79 10.94
N TYR A 58 13.84 -22.67 10.17
CA TYR A 58 14.30 -23.71 9.26
C TYR A 58 15.74 -24.08 9.59
N ASN A 59 16.04 -25.37 9.46
CA ASN A 59 17.36 -25.90 9.72
C ASN A 59 18.08 -26.19 8.40
N VAL A 60 19.39 -25.99 8.41
CA VAL A 60 20.29 -26.35 7.32
C VAL A 60 21.22 -27.42 7.86
N ASN A 61 21.30 -28.57 7.18
CA ASN A 61 22.27 -29.60 7.51
C ASN A 61 22.57 -30.43 6.28
N PHE A 62 23.68 -30.16 5.63
CA PHE A 62 24.12 -30.89 4.45
C PHE A 62 25.64 -31.09 4.46
N SER A 63 26.07 -32.17 3.84
CA SER A 63 27.49 -32.50 3.69
C SER A 63 27.87 -32.47 2.22
N CYS A 64 28.92 -31.75 1.87
CA CYS A 64 29.48 -31.70 0.53
C CYS A 64 30.93 -32.17 0.55
N THR A 65 31.37 -32.81 -0.53
CA THR A 65 32.72 -33.34 -0.70
C THR A 65 33.75 -32.26 -1.06
N ASP A 66 33.30 -31.12 -1.57
CA ASP A 66 34.09 -29.90 -1.77
C ASP A 66 33.29 -28.63 -1.40
N SER A 67 33.93 -27.46 -1.49
CA SER A 67 33.33 -26.15 -1.18
C SER A 67 32.92 -25.33 -2.40
N SER A 68 32.80 -25.97 -3.57
CA SER A 68 32.42 -25.31 -4.84
C SER A 68 30.91 -25.30 -5.08
N ASN A 69 30.13 -25.81 -4.11
CA ASN A 69 28.69 -25.95 -4.21
C ASN A 69 27.98 -24.65 -3.85
N THR A 70 27.04 -24.23 -4.69
CA THR A 70 26.29 -22.99 -4.46
C THR A 70 25.09 -23.26 -3.57
N TYR A 71 25.13 -22.76 -2.34
CA TYR A 71 23.93 -22.55 -1.54
C TYR A 71 23.15 -21.38 -2.12
N GLN A 72 21.86 -21.56 -2.35
CA GLN A 72 21.01 -20.60 -3.02
C GLN A 72 19.68 -20.44 -2.30
N GLU A 73 19.39 -19.20 -1.91
CA GLU A 73 18.08 -18.71 -1.55
C GLU A 73 17.45 -18.05 -2.77
N ALA A 74 16.25 -18.48 -3.13
CA ALA A 74 15.56 -18.01 -4.31
C ALA A 74 14.15 -17.54 -3.98
N MET A 75 13.71 -16.50 -4.69
CA MET A 75 12.33 -16.06 -4.78
C MET A 75 11.75 -16.50 -6.12
N ASN A 76 10.50 -16.92 -6.11
CA ASN A 76 9.74 -17.27 -7.31
C ASN A 76 8.74 -16.14 -7.63
N GLY A 77 8.68 -15.75 -8.89
CA GLY A 77 7.74 -14.73 -9.39
C GLY A 77 8.44 -13.46 -9.89
N THR A 78 7.64 -12.50 -10.31
CA THR A 78 8.12 -11.23 -10.88
C THR A 78 8.62 -10.30 -9.77
N SER A 79 9.84 -9.80 -9.87
CA SER A 79 10.34 -8.77 -8.96
C SER A 79 9.61 -7.45 -9.18
N LEU A 80 9.20 -6.81 -8.09
CA LEU A 80 8.63 -5.46 -8.02
C LEU A 80 9.68 -4.42 -7.59
N GLY A 81 10.94 -4.82 -7.40
CA GLY A 81 11.99 -4.01 -6.79
C GLY A 81 11.93 -3.98 -5.27
N ASN A 82 12.98 -3.44 -4.63
CA ASN A 82 13.11 -3.34 -3.17
C ASN A 82 12.87 -4.68 -2.42
N ASN A 83 13.36 -5.79 -3.00
CA ASN A 83 13.19 -7.17 -2.51
C ASN A 83 11.74 -7.66 -2.44
N LEU A 84 10.80 -6.96 -3.08
CA LEU A 84 9.40 -7.36 -3.17
C LEU A 84 9.14 -8.13 -4.47
N TYR A 85 8.23 -9.10 -4.37
CA TYR A 85 7.82 -9.95 -5.48
C TYR A 85 6.30 -9.93 -5.63
N ASP A 86 5.84 -10.03 -6.87
CA ASP A 86 4.42 -10.08 -7.20
C ASP A 86 3.75 -11.28 -6.54
N ILE A 87 2.62 -11.02 -5.88
CA ILE A 87 1.80 -12.03 -5.21
C ILE A 87 0.39 -12.15 -5.79
N GLY A 88 0.16 -11.54 -6.95
CA GLY A 88 -1.13 -11.58 -7.64
C GLY A 88 -2.17 -10.59 -7.13
N VAL A 89 -1.79 -9.66 -6.23
CA VAL A 89 -2.68 -8.61 -5.71
C VAL A 89 -2.03 -7.24 -5.93
N SER A 90 -2.62 -6.41 -6.80
CA SER A 90 -2.12 -5.07 -7.10
C SER A 90 -1.98 -4.21 -5.84
N GLY A 91 -0.87 -3.49 -5.76
CA GLY A 91 -0.53 -2.64 -4.61
C GLY A 91 0.09 -3.40 -3.44
N TYR A 92 0.35 -4.71 -3.56
CA TYR A 92 0.98 -5.51 -2.52
C TYR A 92 2.06 -6.41 -3.10
N GLY A 93 3.15 -6.57 -2.36
CA GLY A 93 4.25 -7.46 -2.69
C GLY A 93 4.61 -8.35 -1.51
N ILE A 94 5.30 -9.45 -1.79
CA ILE A 94 5.82 -10.36 -0.78
C ILE A 94 7.35 -10.28 -0.72
N ARG A 95 7.92 -10.40 0.47
CA ARG A 95 9.37 -10.58 0.66
C ARG A 95 9.65 -11.62 1.72
N VAL A 96 10.79 -12.28 1.60
CA VAL A 96 11.30 -13.26 2.56
C VAL A 96 12.66 -12.78 3.05
N SER A 97 12.89 -12.90 4.36
CA SER A 97 14.19 -12.62 4.98
C SER A 97 14.68 -13.83 5.75
N GLU A 98 16.00 -14.04 5.69
CA GLU A 98 16.71 -14.81 6.70
C GLU A 98 17.02 -13.89 7.88
N ASN A 99 16.80 -14.41 9.07
CA ASN A 99 17.11 -13.77 10.33
C ASN A 99 17.83 -14.80 11.21
N ASP A 100 18.58 -14.32 12.20
CA ASP A 100 19.08 -15.19 13.25
C ASP A 100 17.92 -15.82 14.04
N SER A 101 18.24 -16.86 14.82
CA SER A 101 17.24 -17.57 15.65
C SER A 101 16.59 -16.69 16.74
N GLY A 102 17.21 -15.55 17.09
CA GLY A 102 16.65 -14.52 17.96
C GLY A 102 15.79 -13.48 17.24
N GLY A 103 15.67 -13.54 15.91
CA GLY A 103 14.90 -12.63 15.07
C GLY A 103 15.67 -11.41 14.55
N GLY A 104 16.97 -11.33 14.74
CA GLY A 104 17.82 -10.28 14.18
C GLY A 104 17.96 -10.42 12.67
N PHE A 105 17.73 -9.33 11.94
CA PHE A 105 17.73 -9.32 10.48
C PHE A 105 19.13 -9.55 9.90
N HIS A 106 19.25 -10.48 8.95
CA HIS A 106 20.46 -10.66 8.14
C HIS A 106 20.29 -10.00 6.76
N HIS A 107 19.44 -10.59 5.92
CA HIS A 107 19.24 -10.16 4.53
C HIS A 107 17.89 -10.64 4.00
N TYR A 108 17.46 -10.04 2.89
CA TYR A 108 16.31 -10.51 2.12
C TYR A 108 16.75 -11.52 1.06
N PHE A 109 15.86 -12.45 0.73
CA PHE A 109 16.03 -13.30 -0.44
C PHE A 109 15.89 -12.46 -1.73
N PRO A 110 16.56 -12.84 -2.82
CA PRO A 110 17.46 -13.98 -2.98
C PRO A 110 18.92 -13.68 -2.57
N MET A 111 19.66 -14.73 -2.24
CA MET A 111 21.12 -14.68 -2.00
C MET A 111 21.76 -16.00 -2.48
N ALA A 112 23.01 -15.96 -2.94
CA ALA A 112 23.74 -17.16 -3.32
C ALA A 112 25.23 -17.02 -2.99
N PHE A 113 25.82 -18.10 -2.48
CA PHE A 113 27.23 -18.15 -2.11
C PHE A 113 27.76 -19.59 -2.12
N ALA A 114 29.07 -19.73 -2.32
CA ALA A 114 29.72 -21.03 -2.34
C ALA A 114 30.01 -21.51 -0.91
N LEU A 115 29.67 -22.76 -0.62
CA LEU A 115 29.90 -23.41 0.67
C LEU A 115 30.26 -24.88 0.50
N GLY A 116 30.95 -25.43 1.50
CA GLY A 116 31.11 -26.87 1.68
C GLY A 116 30.07 -27.42 2.65
N THR A 117 30.44 -28.44 3.43
CA THR A 117 29.60 -28.99 4.50
C THR A 117 29.18 -27.90 5.49
N TYR A 118 27.89 -27.81 5.78
CA TYR A 118 27.32 -26.74 6.60
C TYR A 118 26.17 -27.22 7.47
N SER A 119 26.09 -26.69 8.69
CA SER A 119 24.95 -26.89 9.59
C SER A 119 24.64 -25.63 10.37
N ALA A 120 23.38 -25.20 10.33
CA ALA A 120 22.89 -24.00 11.00
C ALA A 120 21.37 -24.06 11.22
N SER A 121 20.86 -23.14 12.02
CA SER A 121 19.43 -22.92 12.24
C SER A 121 19.13 -21.43 12.12
N TYR A 122 18.12 -21.09 11.33
CA TYR A 122 17.75 -19.72 11.01
C TYR A 122 16.25 -19.51 11.19
N MET A 123 15.87 -18.25 11.39
CA MET A 123 14.48 -17.84 11.33
C MET A 123 14.18 -17.25 9.96
N TYR A 124 13.15 -17.74 9.28
CA TYR A 124 12.59 -17.03 8.15
C TYR A 124 11.52 -16.05 8.63
N LYS A 125 11.39 -14.91 7.95
CA LYS A 125 10.22 -14.02 8.07
C LYS A 125 9.70 -13.68 6.68
N VAL A 126 8.44 -14.04 6.43
CA VAL A 126 7.71 -13.73 5.21
C VAL A 126 6.76 -12.58 5.50
N GLU A 127 6.85 -11.51 4.73
CA GLU A 127 6.08 -10.29 4.92
C GLU A 127 5.30 -9.93 3.65
N LEU A 128 4.01 -9.60 3.82
CA LEU A 128 3.19 -8.94 2.81
C LEU A 128 3.26 -7.43 3.06
N VAL A 129 3.64 -6.68 2.04
CA VAL A 129 4.01 -5.26 2.16
C VAL A 129 3.26 -4.44 1.13
N ARG A 130 2.74 -3.29 1.56
CA ARG A 130 2.13 -2.29 0.68
C ARG A 130 3.17 -1.71 -0.29
N THR A 131 2.88 -1.71 -1.59
CA THR A 131 3.73 -1.09 -2.63
C THR A 131 3.28 0.34 -2.96
N SER A 132 3.88 0.97 -3.97
CA SER A 132 3.44 2.28 -4.48
C SER A 132 2.25 2.20 -5.44
N ASP A 133 1.98 1.04 -6.02
CA ASP A 133 0.91 0.87 -7.02
C ASP A 133 -0.48 1.00 -6.39
N PRO A 134 -1.55 1.25 -7.16
CA PRO A 134 -2.90 1.29 -6.61
C PRO A 134 -3.27 0.01 -5.85
N ALA A 135 -3.69 0.16 -4.58
CA ALA A 135 -4.12 -0.94 -3.74
C ALA A 135 -5.46 -1.50 -4.22
N ALA A 136 -5.52 -2.81 -4.42
CA ALA A 136 -6.72 -3.54 -4.78
C ALA A 136 -7.02 -4.66 -3.77
N SER A 137 -8.27 -5.13 -3.76
CA SER A 137 -8.61 -6.38 -3.09
C SER A 137 -8.37 -7.56 -4.02
N GLY A 138 -7.96 -8.70 -3.48
CA GLY A 138 -7.70 -9.90 -4.28
C GLY A 138 -7.23 -11.09 -3.46
N SER A 139 -7.23 -12.27 -4.08
CA SER A 139 -6.67 -13.48 -3.49
C SER A 139 -5.17 -13.57 -3.77
N LEU A 140 -4.40 -14.03 -2.79
CA LEU A 140 -2.97 -14.29 -2.99
C LEU A 140 -2.78 -15.45 -3.98
N ARG A 141 -1.80 -15.32 -4.88
CA ARG A 141 -1.39 -16.44 -5.76
C ARG A 141 -0.85 -17.58 -4.90
N SER A 142 -1.49 -18.74 -4.97
CA SER A 142 -1.02 -19.96 -4.31
C SER A 142 0.18 -20.57 -5.03
N GLY A 143 0.98 -21.34 -4.29
CA GLY A 143 2.16 -22.04 -4.80
C GLY A 143 3.46 -21.62 -4.11
N GLN A 144 4.57 -22.16 -4.61
CA GLN A 144 5.89 -21.91 -4.06
C GLN A 144 6.34 -20.48 -4.36
N ILE A 145 6.63 -19.71 -3.31
CA ILE A 145 7.10 -18.32 -3.39
C ILE A 145 8.61 -18.20 -3.18
N ALA A 146 9.22 -19.16 -2.49
CA ALA A 146 10.64 -19.15 -2.18
C ALA A 146 11.16 -20.55 -1.90
N ASN A 147 12.46 -20.74 -2.04
CA ASN A 147 13.15 -21.94 -1.64
C ASN A 147 14.59 -21.67 -1.23
N VAL A 148 15.14 -22.61 -0.46
CA VAL A 148 16.57 -22.76 -0.24
C VAL A 148 17.01 -24.09 -0.82
N SER A 149 18.12 -24.08 -1.56
CA SER A 149 18.66 -25.27 -2.23
C SER A 149 20.18 -25.27 -2.25
N ILE A 150 20.74 -26.46 -2.46
CA ILE A 150 22.03 -26.58 -3.14
C ILE A 150 21.74 -26.61 -4.63
N SER A 151 22.25 -25.61 -5.35
CA SER A 151 21.92 -25.38 -6.75
C SER A 151 22.16 -26.64 -7.60
N ASN A 152 21.17 -26.98 -8.43
CA ASN A 152 21.14 -28.18 -9.28
C ASN A 152 21.26 -29.53 -8.55
N GLN A 153 21.04 -29.59 -7.24
CA GLN A 153 21.14 -30.82 -6.45
C GLN A 153 19.85 -31.16 -5.69
N PHE A 154 19.52 -30.40 -4.63
CA PHE A 154 18.33 -30.66 -3.82
C PHE A 154 17.83 -29.41 -3.08
N PHE A 155 16.55 -29.44 -2.70
CA PHE A 155 15.95 -28.44 -1.82
C PHE A 155 16.23 -28.75 -0.34
N ILE A 156 16.54 -27.70 0.41
CA ILE A 156 16.68 -27.71 1.87
C ILE A 156 15.36 -27.29 2.51
N ALA A 157 14.76 -26.20 2.02
CA ALA A 157 13.50 -25.67 2.50
C ALA A 157 12.69 -25.05 1.36
N THR A 158 11.36 -25.08 1.49
CA THR A 158 10.42 -24.45 0.54
C THR A 158 9.34 -23.71 1.29
N TRP A 159 8.93 -22.55 0.76
CA TRP A 159 7.80 -21.77 1.29
C TRP A 159 6.70 -21.68 0.24
N ASN A 160 5.52 -22.12 0.63
CA ASN A 160 4.36 -22.22 -0.24
C ASN A 160 3.22 -21.40 0.34
N ILE A 161 2.64 -20.51 -0.45
CA ILE A 161 1.34 -19.92 -0.08
C ILE A 161 0.27 -20.96 -0.36
N THR A 162 -0.44 -21.36 0.68
CA THR A 162 -1.57 -22.28 0.59
C THR A 162 -2.91 -21.57 0.60
N GLY A 163 -2.94 -20.29 0.99
CA GLY A 163 -4.16 -19.48 0.96
C GLY A 163 -3.97 -18.10 1.56
N GLY A 164 -4.93 -17.24 1.26
CA GLY A 164 -5.06 -15.91 1.82
C GLY A 164 -5.62 -14.91 0.82
N SER A 165 -6.09 -13.78 1.34
CA SER A 165 -6.61 -12.69 0.53
C SER A 165 -6.33 -11.36 1.21
N ILE A 166 -6.35 -10.28 0.41
CA ILE A 166 -6.25 -8.92 0.90
C ILE A 166 -7.56 -8.22 0.57
N THR A 167 -8.16 -7.61 1.58
CA THR A 167 -9.34 -6.75 1.48
C THR A 167 -8.91 -5.33 1.75
N THR A 168 -8.84 -4.53 0.68
CA THR A 168 -8.51 -3.10 0.76
C THR A 168 -9.78 -2.31 1.08
N LEU A 169 -9.82 -1.70 2.28
CA LEU A 169 -10.97 -0.97 2.81
C LEU A 169 -11.02 0.44 2.20
N ALA A 170 -12.16 0.77 1.61
CA ALA A 170 -12.40 2.07 1.00
C ALA A 170 -13.89 2.40 0.92
N CYS A 171 -14.20 3.56 0.35
CA CYS A 171 -15.53 3.90 -0.12
C CYS A 171 -15.55 4.20 -1.61
N SER A 172 -16.73 4.07 -2.21
CA SER A 172 -17.06 4.64 -3.51
C SER A 172 -17.97 5.86 -3.33
N LEU A 173 -17.76 6.87 -4.16
CA LEU A 173 -18.61 8.06 -4.21
C LEU A 173 -19.99 7.65 -4.75
N SER A 174 -21.06 7.92 -4.01
CA SER A 174 -22.42 7.61 -4.47
C SER A 174 -23.09 8.79 -5.19
N SER A 175 -22.65 10.02 -4.89
CA SER A 175 -23.08 11.26 -5.56
C SER A 175 -21.98 11.75 -6.50
N GLY A 176 -22.32 12.33 -7.64
CA GLY A 176 -21.35 12.99 -8.54
C GLY A 176 -20.81 14.31 -7.97
N SER A 177 -20.59 15.30 -8.83
CA SER A 177 -20.22 16.66 -8.38
C SER A 177 -21.29 17.27 -7.48
N LEU A 178 -20.87 17.93 -6.39
CA LEU A 178 -21.77 18.66 -5.51
C LEU A 178 -21.89 20.11 -5.97
N SER A 179 -23.13 20.58 -6.18
CA SER A 179 -23.42 21.96 -6.57
C SER A 179 -24.12 22.69 -5.44
N PHE A 180 -23.60 23.86 -5.09
CA PHE A 180 -24.11 24.68 -4.00
C PHE A 180 -24.60 26.03 -4.55
N PRO A 181 -25.84 26.13 -5.06
CA PRO A 181 -26.39 27.39 -5.56
C PRO A 181 -26.75 28.32 -4.39
N ILE A 182 -25.77 29.01 -3.79
CA ILE A 182 -25.97 29.93 -2.65
C ILE A 182 -26.95 31.07 -3.01
N GLY A 183 -27.01 31.44 -4.29
CA GLY A 183 -27.92 32.44 -4.81
C GLY A 183 -27.38 33.87 -4.68
N ASN A 184 -28.26 34.83 -4.96
CA ASN A 184 -27.95 36.26 -4.99
C ASN A 184 -28.20 36.87 -3.61
N ILE A 185 -27.15 37.43 -3.00
CA ILE A 185 -27.21 38.04 -1.68
C ILE A 185 -26.97 39.56 -1.80
N PRO A 186 -27.87 40.41 -1.28
CA PRO A 186 -27.64 41.86 -1.24
C PRO A 186 -26.35 42.21 -0.48
N ALA A 187 -25.61 43.19 -0.98
CA ALA A 187 -24.39 43.67 -0.30
C ALA A 187 -24.68 44.18 1.13
N THR A 188 -25.90 44.67 1.38
CA THR A 188 -26.37 45.10 2.70
C THR A 188 -26.55 43.99 3.71
N SER A 189 -26.56 42.72 3.28
CA SER A 189 -26.57 41.55 4.16
C SER A 189 -25.18 41.23 4.73
N PHE A 190 -24.14 41.88 4.22
CA PHE A 190 -22.78 41.84 4.77
C PHE A 190 -22.56 43.02 5.72
N GLY A 191 -21.56 42.89 6.59
CA GLY A 191 -21.23 43.87 7.62
C GLY A 191 -20.16 44.87 7.17
N SER A 192 -19.54 45.52 8.15
CA SER A 192 -18.40 46.42 7.95
C SER A 192 -17.04 45.78 8.30
N THR A 193 -17.05 44.53 8.77
CA THR A 193 -15.86 43.82 9.24
C THR A 193 -15.66 42.51 8.49
N VAL A 194 -14.39 42.16 8.26
CA VAL A 194 -13.98 40.82 7.81
C VAL A 194 -14.52 39.77 8.76
N GLY A 195 -15.01 38.65 8.23
CA GLY A 195 -15.58 37.57 9.03
C GLY A 195 -17.10 37.51 9.08
N THR A 196 -17.80 38.55 8.59
CA THR A 196 -19.26 38.51 8.53
C THR A 196 -19.71 37.44 7.54
N THR A 197 -20.63 36.59 7.98
CA THR A 197 -21.32 35.62 7.13
C THR A 197 -22.80 35.94 7.16
N PRO A 198 -23.44 36.28 6.02
CA PRO A 198 -24.86 36.63 6.01
C PRO A 198 -25.72 35.49 6.60
N VAL A 199 -26.69 35.86 7.44
CA VAL A 199 -27.60 34.91 8.10
C VAL A 199 -28.58 34.34 7.07
N ASN A 200 -28.91 33.04 7.15
CA ASN A 200 -29.82 32.32 6.24
C ASN A 200 -29.33 32.15 4.78
N THR A 201 -28.04 32.34 4.51
CA THR A 201 -27.47 32.15 3.15
C THR A 201 -26.52 30.96 3.11
N GLN A 202 -27.00 29.81 3.61
CA GLN A 202 -26.25 28.57 3.62
C GLN A 202 -26.98 27.54 2.78
N VAL A 203 -26.25 26.86 1.90
CA VAL A 203 -26.79 25.76 1.09
C VAL A 203 -26.12 24.48 1.54
N SER A 204 -26.93 23.51 1.92
CA SER A 204 -26.48 22.17 2.30
C SER A 204 -26.61 21.21 1.12
N GLN A 205 -25.64 20.34 0.95
CA GLN A 205 -25.69 19.17 0.07
C GLN A 205 -25.16 17.95 0.83
N THR A 206 -25.68 16.78 0.52
CA THR A 206 -25.23 15.54 1.14
C THR A 206 -24.20 14.85 0.26
N LEU A 207 -22.99 14.70 0.78
CA LEU A 207 -22.00 13.79 0.21
C LEU A 207 -22.35 12.37 0.63
N GLY A 208 -22.73 11.53 -0.33
CA GLY A 208 -22.98 10.11 -0.10
C GLY A 208 -21.77 9.26 -0.47
N LEU A 209 -21.39 8.33 0.41
CA LEU A 209 -20.34 7.34 0.20
C LEU A 209 -20.87 5.94 0.49
N THR A 210 -20.53 4.97 -0.34
CA THR A 210 -20.77 3.55 -0.04
C THR A 210 -19.46 2.90 0.36
N CYS A 211 -19.37 2.45 1.60
CA CYS A 211 -18.10 2.11 2.25
C CYS A 211 -18.02 0.64 2.65
N ASN A 212 -16.82 0.09 2.63
CA ASN A 212 -16.53 -1.14 3.35
C ASN A 212 -16.66 -0.92 4.87
N PRO A 213 -17.04 -1.95 5.65
CA PRO A 213 -16.98 -1.88 7.10
C PRO A 213 -15.52 -1.72 7.55
N GLY A 214 -15.28 -0.85 8.53
CA GLY A 214 -13.96 -0.53 9.07
C GLY A 214 -13.15 0.49 8.27
N ALA A 215 -13.63 0.97 7.10
CA ALA A 215 -12.93 2.00 6.33
C ALA A 215 -12.89 3.32 7.11
N ASN A 216 -11.69 3.87 7.31
CA ASN A 216 -11.51 5.19 7.91
C ASN A 216 -11.80 6.25 6.85
N ILE A 217 -12.66 7.22 7.12
CA ILE A 217 -13.03 8.24 6.14
C ILE A 217 -12.43 9.56 6.60
N ASN A 218 -11.50 10.08 5.80
CA ASN A 218 -10.91 11.39 5.98
C ASN A 218 -11.24 12.27 4.78
N ILE A 219 -11.42 13.57 4.99
CA ILE A 219 -11.59 14.54 3.91
C ILE A 219 -10.56 15.65 3.99
N SER A 220 -10.19 16.22 2.85
CA SER A 220 -9.49 17.51 2.77
C SER A 220 -10.06 18.33 1.62
N LEU A 221 -10.15 19.64 1.81
CA LEU A 221 -10.62 20.56 0.77
C LEU A 221 -9.40 21.21 0.11
N SER A 222 -9.32 21.18 -1.21
CA SER A 222 -8.28 21.85 -1.98
C SER A 222 -8.91 22.87 -2.92
N GLY A 223 -8.24 24.01 -3.10
CA GLY A 223 -8.74 25.13 -3.88
C GLY A 223 -7.86 26.36 -3.69
N GLN A 224 -8.19 27.43 -4.41
CA GLN A 224 -7.45 28.69 -4.29
C GLN A 224 -7.92 29.42 -3.03
N GLN A 225 -7.01 29.69 -2.09
CA GLN A 225 -7.30 30.54 -0.94
C GLN A 225 -7.57 31.99 -1.39
N ASN A 226 -8.55 32.63 -0.76
CA ASN A 226 -8.82 34.05 -0.98
C ASN A 226 -7.63 34.89 -0.48
N PRO A 227 -6.98 35.69 -1.35
CA PRO A 227 -5.76 36.43 -0.99
C PRO A 227 -6.02 37.59 -0.03
N ASP A 228 -7.28 38.01 0.15
CA ASP A 228 -7.62 39.16 0.99
C ASP A 228 -7.67 38.80 2.49
N VAL A 229 -7.58 37.50 2.84
CA VAL A 229 -7.65 37.03 4.24
C VAL A 229 -6.63 35.93 4.54
N ALA A 230 -6.05 35.98 5.74
CA ALA A 230 -5.17 34.92 6.24
C ALA A 230 -5.93 33.63 6.61
N ASN A 231 -7.26 33.67 6.72
CA ASN A 231 -8.09 32.51 7.05
C ASN A 231 -8.08 31.51 5.90
N THR A 232 -7.41 30.37 6.13
CA THR A 232 -7.21 29.30 5.16
C THR A 232 -8.48 28.54 4.77
N SER A 233 -9.62 28.77 5.42
CA SER A 233 -10.90 28.13 5.04
C SER A 233 -11.67 28.88 3.95
N VAL A 234 -11.20 30.05 3.54
CA VAL A 234 -11.93 30.93 2.60
C VAL A 234 -11.40 30.73 1.19
N LEU A 235 -12.25 30.23 0.31
CA LEU A 235 -11.99 30.08 -1.12
C LEU A 235 -12.09 31.44 -1.84
N ALA A 236 -11.18 31.64 -2.78
CA ALA A 236 -11.21 32.72 -3.74
C ALA A 236 -12.39 32.55 -4.71
N LEU A 237 -12.84 33.67 -5.27
CA LEU A 237 -13.80 33.66 -6.36
C LEU A 237 -13.09 33.36 -7.68
N SER A 238 -13.75 32.67 -8.60
CA SER A 238 -13.26 32.47 -9.96
C SER A 238 -13.09 33.81 -10.67
N GLY A 239 -11.86 34.14 -11.06
CA GLY A 239 -11.54 35.43 -11.68
C GLY A 239 -11.48 36.62 -10.70
N GLN A 240 -11.28 36.36 -9.39
CA GLN A 240 -11.18 37.41 -8.37
C GLN A 240 -10.24 38.55 -8.79
N GLY A 241 -10.72 39.79 -8.63
CA GLY A 241 -10.02 41.02 -9.08
C GLY A 241 -10.34 41.41 -10.53
N GLY A 242 -11.01 40.55 -11.29
CA GLY A 242 -11.47 40.84 -12.65
C GLY A 242 -12.76 41.68 -12.71
N PRO A 243 -13.06 42.27 -13.88
CA PRO A 243 -14.28 43.04 -14.08
C PRO A 243 -15.53 42.17 -13.92
N GLY A 244 -16.54 42.68 -13.21
CA GLY A 244 -17.81 42.00 -12.98
C GLY A 244 -17.81 40.90 -11.91
N VAL A 245 -16.66 40.60 -11.30
CA VAL A 245 -16.54 39.68 -10.15
C VAL A 245 -16.73 40.47 -8.85
N ALA A 246 -17.46 39.90 -7.89
CA ALA A 246 -17.70 40.53 -6.60
C ALA A 246 -16.39 40.77 -5.85
N GLN A 247 -16.33 41.82 -5.04
CA GLN A 247 -15.17 42.13 -4.19
C GLN A 247 -15.54 42.08 -2.71
N GLY A 248 -14.57 41.73 -1.87
CA GLY A 248 -14.78 41.65 -0.42
C GLY A 248 -15.56 40.42 0.03
N VAL A 249 -15.70 39.41 -0.83
CA VAL A 249 -16.38 38.15 -0.53
C VAL A 249 -15.53 36.96 -1.01
N GLY A 250 -15.57 35.88 -0.23
CA GLY A 250 -15.14 34.54 -0.62
C GLY A 250 -16.20 33.52 -0.20
N VAL A 251 -15.88 32.24 -0.38
CA VAL A 251 -16.80 31.13 -0.04
C VAL A 251 -16.14 30.21 0.98
N GLN A 252 -16.90 29.73 1.95
CA GLN A 252 -16.48 28.69 2.89
C GLN A 252 -17.29 27.42 2.67
N ILE A 253 -16.62 26.28 2.82
CA ILE A 253 -17.25 24.97 2.94
C ILE A 253 -17.13 24.50 4.39
N LEU A 254 -18.21 23.95 4.92
CA LEU A 254 -18.33 23.54 6.31
C LEU A 254 -18.74 22.08 6.41
N TYR A 255 -18.26 21.43 7.45
CA TYR A 255 -18.71 20.12 7.90
C TYR A 255 -18.99 20.16 9.40
N GLY A 256 -20.14 19.65 9.84
CA GLY A 256 -20.53 19.69 11.25
C GLY A 256 -20.57 21.12 11.84
N GLY A 257 -20.83 22.13 11.01
CA GLY A 257 -20.81 23.55 11.39
C GLY A 257 -19.41 24.18 11.47
N THR A 258 -18.34 23.43 11.22
CA THR A 258 -16.96 23.93 11.26
C THR A 258 -16.43 24.17 9.84
N PRO A 259 -15.85 25.35 9.53
CA PRO A 259 -15.21 25.60 8.25
C PRO A 259 -14.02 24.67 8.01
N LEU A 260 -13.95 24.10 6.81
CA LEU A 260 -12.83 23.28 6.38
C LEU A 260 -11.67 24.18 5.94
N ASN A 261 -10.53 24.06 6.61
CA ASN A 261 -9.30 24.69 6.15
C ASN A 261 -8.78 24.00 4.88
N LEU A 262 -8.29 24.80 3.94
CA LEU A 262 -7.70 24.28 2.71
C LEU A 262 -6.45 23.46 3.02
N ASN A 263 -6.33 22.33 2.32
CA ASN A 263 -5.25 21.36 2.42
C ASN A 263 -5.05 20.76 3.82
N ASN A 264 -6.06 20.85 4.69
CA ASN A 264 -6.06 20.21 6.00
C ASN A 264 -6.94 18.96 6.00
N THR A 265 -6.39 17.85 6.48
CA THR A 265 -7.13 16.58 6.60
C THR A 265 -7.97 16.57 7.86
N VAL A 266 -9.22 16.15 7.73
CA VAL A 266 -10.18 16.00 8.82
C VAL A 266 -10.72 14.57 8.82
N PHE A 267 -10.53 13.86 9.94
CA PHE A 267 -11.17 12.57 10.16
C PHE A 267 -12.67 12.76 10.38
N LEU A 268 -13.49 12.06 9.60
CA LEU A 268 -14.94 12.12 9.72
C LEU A 268 -15.45 11.03 10.66
N GLN A 269 -15.20 9.78 10.29
CA GLN A 269 -15.61 8.60 11.04
C GLN A 269 -14.94 7.33 10.50
N GLN A 270 -15.06 6.25 11.26
CA GLN A 270 -14.87 4.90 10.76
C GLN A 270 -16.22 4.34 10.29
N SER A 271 -16.27 3.80 9.08
CA SER A 271 -17.47 3.26 8.47
C SER A 271 -17.94 1.97 9.16
N GLY A 272 -19.24 1.88 9.47
CA GLY A 272 -19.89 0.61 9.84
C GLY A 272 -20.16 -0.32 8.66
N GLY A 273 -19.92 0.14 7.43
CA GLY A 273 -20.26 -0.54 6.18
C GLY A 273 -21.56 -0.01 5.57
N GLY A 274 -21.66 -0.06 4.24
CA GLY A 274 -22.83 0.44 3.52
C GLY A 274 -22.80 1.95 3.30
N LEU A 275 -23.98 2.58 3.26
CA LEU A 275 -24.11 4.00 2.94
C LEU A 275 -23.74 4.89 4.15
N ALA A 276 -22.81 5.81 3.93
CA ALA A 276 -22.51 6.93 4.82
C ALA A 276 -22.92 8.24 4.14
N SER A 277 -23.45 9.19 4.92
CA SER A 277 -23.95 10.47 4.42
C SER A 277 -23.40 11.61 5.24
N PHE A 278 -22.76 12.56 4.57
CA PHE A 278 -22.08 13.69 5.20
C PHE A 278 -22.71 15.00 4.70
N PRO A 279 -23.42 15.75 5.57
CA PRO A 279 -23.95 17.06 5.19
C PRO A 279 -22.81 18.07 5.08
N ILE A 280 -22.58 18.54 3.86
CA ILE A 280 -21.63 19.60 3.54
C ILE A 280 -22.43 20.88 3.34
N VAL A 281 -21.94 21.99 3.90
CA VAL A 281 -22.61 23.28 3.80
C VAL A 281 -21.68 24.30 3.15
N ALA A 282 -22.20 25.09 2.21
CA ALA A 282 -21.48 26.20 1.61
C ALA A 282 -22.13 27.54 2.04
N ARG A 283 -21.29 28.56 2.25
CA ARG A 283 -21.74 29.93 2.57
C ARG A 283 -20.75 30.99 2.09
N TYR A 284 -21.23 32.22 1.92
CA TYR A 284 -20.34 33.36 1.70
C TYR A 284 -19.65 33.81 2.99
N TYR A 285 -18.47 34.39 2.84
CA TYR A 285 -17.65 34.96 3.90
C TYR A 285 -17.11 36.32 3.45
N GLN A 286 -17.30 37.36 4.27
CA GLN A 286 -16.79 38.70 3.98
C GLN A 286 -15.28 38.78 4.20
N THR A 287 -14.54 39.15 3.16
CA THR A 287 -13.06 39.22 3.15
C THR A 287 -12.51 40.65 3.23
N LYS A 288 -13.34 41.68 3.04
CA LYS A 288 -12.97 43.11 3.20
C LYS A 288 -14.05 43.86 3.97
N SER A 289 -13.73 45.05 4.47
CA SER A 289 -14.71 45.93 5.14
C SER A 289 -15.84 46.42 4.24
N VAL A 290 -15.65 46.36 2.91
CA VAL A 290 -16.65 46.76 1.91
C VAL A 290 -16.85 45.61 0.92
N VAL A 291 -18.11 45.26 0.67
CA VAL A 291 -18.52 44.28 -0.35
C VAL A 291 -19.05 45.02 -1.58
N LEU A 292 -18.52 44.70 -2.75
CA LEU A 292 -18.99 45.25 -4.03
C LEU A 292 -19.72 44.18 -4.85
N PRO A 293 -20.83 44.53 -5.52
CA PRO A 293 -21.61 43.59 -6.34
C PRO A 293 -20.81 42.98 -7.49
N GLY A 294 -21.15 41.74 -7.84
CA GLY A 294 -20.60 41.02 -8.97
C GLY A 294 -20.90 39.52 -8.89
N THR A 295 -20.35 38.74 -9.81
CA THR A 295 -20.44 37.28 -9.76
C THR A 295 -19.56 36.72 -8.65
N ALA A 296 -20.02 35.67 -7.98
CA ALA A 296 -19.33 35.09 -6.82
C ALA A 296 -19.29 33.55 -6.89
N ASN A 297 -18.80 33.04 -8.02
CA ASN A 297 -18.61 31.60 -8.23
C ASN A 297 -17.26 31.15 -7.68
N THR A 298 -17.18 29.89 -7.25
CA THR A 298 -15.91 29.23 -6.88
C THR A 298 -15.95 27.75 -7.25
N THR A 299 -14.78 27.14 -7.39
CA THR A 299 -14.63 25.70 -7.57
C THR A 299 -13.56 25.21 -6.60
N ALA A 300 -13.83 24.09 -5.95
CA ALA A 300 -12.90 23.42 -5.05
C ALA A 300 -13.01 21.90 -5.23
N THR A 301 -11.93 21.20 -4.87
CA THR A 301 -11.87 19.74 -4.93
C THR A 301 -11.86 19.19 -3.51
N LEU A 302 -12.86 18.38 -3.19
CA LEU A 302 -12.92 17.62 -1.94
C LEU A 302 -12.23 16.27 -2.14
N ASN A 303 -11.07 16.08 -1.51
CA ASN A 303 -10.33 14.83 -1.54
C ASN A 303 -10.82 13.94 -0.40
N ILE A 304 -11.02 12.65 -0.68
CA ILE A 304 -11.44 11.64 0.30
C ILE A 304 -10.34 10.60 0.38
N THR A 305 -9.89 10.31 1.59
CA THR A 305 -8.79 9.37 1.85
C THR A 305 -9.15 8.37 2.93
N TYR A 306 -8.56 7.19 2.84
CA TYR A 306 -8.77 6.03 3.70
C TYR A 306 -7.45 5.63 4.35
N GLN A 307 -7.13 6.29 5.47
CA GLN A 307 -5.94 6.08 6.29
C GLN A 307 -6.35 5.70 7.71
#